data_AF-A0A6J4LIC9-F1
#
_entry.id   AF-A0A6J4LIC9-F1
#
_cell.length_a   1.000
_cell.length_b   1.000
_cell.length_c   1.000
_cell.angle_alpha   90.00
_cell.angle_beta   90.00
_cell.angle_gamma   90.00
#
_symmetry.space_group_name_H-M   'P 1'
#
loop_
_entity.id
_entity.type
_entity.pdbx_description
1 polymer ?
#
loop_
_entity_poly.entity_id
_entity_poly.type
_entity_poly.pdbx_seq_one_letter_code
_entity_poly.pdbx_strand_id
1 'polypeptide(L)'
;METTPAFTAGQYVGDDLWVPVLDGGTRQYVDLDTAATSSASVAVNRAVQEFLPWYASVHRGAGIRSQVTSARYEEARDVLVRFVGGDPATHLALFPRNTTEALNLLAYRLGLTKSDVVVTTEVEHHANLLPWARYAQLRTVAVDERGTFDVAAVEAALDQSPRPRVLAISGGSNVTGWLPDLRAIGAAARQRGVLVVVDGAQLVPHRPVDITALGVDVIAFSGHKMYAPFGAGALIAPRALLATGEPFLVGGGAVQAV
;
A
#
# COMPACT_ATOMS: atom_id res chain seq x y z
N MET A 1 22.72 18.71 -7.66
CA MET A 1 21.39 18.40 -8.21
C MET A 1 21.61 17.40 -9.32
N GLU A 2 21.87 16.14 -8.93
CA GLU A 2 22.08 15.05 -9.87
C GLU A 2 20.72 14.56 -10.34
N THR A 3 20.60 14.41 -11.66
CA THR A 3 19.48 13.79 -12.35
C THR A 3 19.20 12.43 -11.71
N THR A 4 18.00 12.21 -11.20
CA THR A 4 17.51 10.89 -10.81
C THR A 4 17.88 9.91 -11.94
N PRO A 5 18.65 8.84 -11.68
CA PRO A 5 19.07 7.94 -12.74
C PRO A 5 17.82 7.45 -13.48
N ALA A 6 17.83 7.63 -14.81
CA ALA A 6 16.69 7.25 -15.63
C ALA A 6 16.37 5.77 -15.41
N PHE A 7 15.14 5.49 -14.99
CA PHE A 7 14.65 4.12 -14.87
C PHE A 7 14.76 3.47 -16.26
N THR A 8 15.68 2.51 -16.40
CA THR A 8 15.77 1.70 -17.62
C THR A 8 14.90 0.48 -17.37
N ALA A 9 13.74 0.43 -18.03
CA ALA A 9 12.82 -0.69 -17.90
C ALA A 9 13.50 -2.01 -18.30
N GLY A 10 13.21 -3.08 -17.56
CA GLY A 10 13.68 -4.43 -17.88
C GLY A 10 15.10 -4.78 -17.44
N GLN A 11 15.69 -4.06 -16.48
CA GLN A 11 16.93 -4.46 -15.82
C GLN A 11 16.70 -4.72 -14.33
N TYR A 12 16.75 -5.98 -13.94
CA TYR A 12 16.57 -6.42 -12.57
C TYR A 12 17.85 -7.06 -12.03
N VAL A 13 18.04 -6.91 -10.72
CA VAL A 13 19.15 -7.54 -10.01
C VAL A 13 18.95 -9.06 -10.08
N GLY A 14 19.94 -9.76 -10.64
CA GLY A 14 19.91 -11.22 -10.78
C GLY A 14 19.36 -11.75 -12.12
N ASP A 15 19.11 -10.90 -13.12
CA ASP A 15 18.68 -11.34 -14.46
C ASP A 15 19.69 -12.28 -15.15
N ASP A 16 20.96 -12.22 -14.76
CA ASP A 16 22.07 -13.06 -15.25
C ASP A 16 22.32 -14.30 -14.38
N LEU A 17 21.45 -14.59 -13.40
CA LEU A 17 21.62 -15.71 -12.49
C LEU A 17 21.39 -17.05 -13.19
N TRP A 18 22.33 -17.97 -13.00
CA TRP A 18 22.19 -19.37 -13.40
C TRP A 18 21.95 -20.23 -12.16
N VAL A 19 20.91 -21.07 -12.19
CA VAL A 19 20.51 -21.92 -11.07
C VAL A 19 20.63 -23.40 -11.43
N PRO A 20 20.94 -24.28 -10.45
CA PRO A 20 20.88 -25.71 -10.66
C PRO A 20 19.44 -26.18 -10.90
N VAL A 21 19.28 -27.17 -11.77
CA VAL A 21 17.98 -27.78 -12.08
C VAL A 21 18.02 -29.30 -11.82
N LEU A 22 16.84 -29.93 -11.70
CA LEU A 22 16.70 -31.33 -11.26
C LEU A 22 17.41 -32.35 -12.18
N ASP A 23 17.69 -32.00 -13.44
CA ASP A 23 18.41 -32.85 -14.39
C ASP A 23 19.95 -32.85 -14.16
N GLY A 24 20.43 -32.14 -13.13
CA GLY A 24 21.85 -32.01 -12.79
C GLY A 24 22.59 -30.93 -13.57
N GLY A 25 21.93 -30.22 -14.48
CA GLY A 25 22.49 -29.08 -15.21
C GLY A 25 22.24 -27.73 -14.52
N THR A 26 22.59 -26.66 -15.23
CA THR A 26 22.23 -25.28 -14.87
C THR A 26 21.40 -24.64 -15.98
N ARG A 27 20.53 -23.69 -15.63
CA ARG A 27 19.77 -22.86 -16.57
C ARG A 27 19.72 -21.43 -16.06
N GLN A 28 19.53 -20.48 -16.97
CA GLN A 28 19.23 -19.10 -16.58
C GLN A 28 17.89 -19.07 -15.83
N TYR A 29 17.87 -18.38 -14.70
CA TYR A 29 16.66 -18.23 -13.89
C TYR A 29 15.65 -17.33 -14.59
N VAL A 30 14.39 -17.74 -14.59
CA VAL A 30 13.27 -16.93 -15.09
C VAL A 30 12.26 -16.81 -13.96
N ASP A 31 12.08 -15.59 -13.46
CA ASP A 31 11.14 -15.31 -12.38
C ASP A 31 9.71 -15.22 -12.92
N LEU A 32 8.84 -16.15 -12.52
CA LEU A 32 7.42 -16.19 -12.87
C LEU A 32 6.52 -16.07 -11.62
N ASP A 33 7.06 -15.60 -10.49
CA ASP A 33 6.33 -15.45 -9.22
C ASP A 33 6.32 -14.00 -8.71
N THR A 34 6.33 -13.03 -9.63
CA THR A 34 6.40 -11.61 -9.30
C THR A 34 5.19 -11.09 -8.51
N ALA A 35 4.07 -11.81 -8.55
CA ALA A 35 2.89 -11.54 -7.72
C ALA A 35 3.18 -11.74 -6.21
N ALA A 36 4.09 -12.66 -5.86
CA ALA A 36 4.56 -12.83 -4.49
C ALA A 36 5.57 -11.74 -4.12
N THR A 37 6.64 -11.62 -4.92
CA THR A 37 7.65 -10.56 -4.80
C THR A 37 8.40 -10.40 -6.12
N SER A 38 8.73 -9.17 -6.48
CA SER A 38 9.54 -8.88 -7.67
C SER A 38 11.03 -8.84 -7.32
N SER A 39 11.88 -9.19 -8.28
CA SER A 39 13.29 -8.79 -8.26
C SER A 39 13.46 -7.28 -8.14
N ALA A 40 14.52 -6.84 -7.48
CA ALA A 40 14.81 -5.41 -7.36
C ALA A 40 15.22 -4.83 -8.71
N SER A 41 14.77 -3.61 -9.03
CA SER A 41 15.28 -2.88 -10.18
C SER A 41 16.75 -2.50 -9.94
N VAL A 42 17.60 -2.62 -10.97
CA VAL A 42 19.00 -2.19 -10.90
C VAL A 42 19.10 -0.69 -10.56
N ALA A 43 18.19 0.13 -11.09
CA ALA A 43 18.14 1.56 -10.80
C ALA A 43 17.84 1.84 -9.32
N VAL A 44 16.89 1.09 -8.73
CA VAL A 44 16.55 1.22 -7.31
C VAL A 44 17.71 0.74 -6.44
N ASN A 45 18.31 -0.41 -6.75
CA ASN A 45 19.49 -0.89 -6.03
C ASN A 45 20.62 0.15 -6.06
N ARG A 46 20.90 0.74 -7.23
CA ARG A 46 21.91 1.79 -7.37
C ARG A 46 21.60 3.01 -6.48
N ALA A 47 20.36 3.51 -6.52
CA ALA A 47 19.95 4.65 -5.71
C ALA A 47 20.13 4.39 -4.20
N VAL A 48 19.83 3.17 -3.74
CA VAL A 48 20.07 2.76 -2.34
C VAL A 48 21.56 2.76 -2.02
N GLN A 49 22.40 2.15 -2.86
CA GLN A 49 23.85 2.08 -2.65
C GLN A 49 24.50 3.47 -2.66
N GLU A 50 24.09 4.35 -3.57
CA GLU A 50 24.59 5.73 -3.66
C GLU A 50 24.17 6.58 -2.45
N PHE A 51 22.98 6.33 -1.89
CA PHE A 51 22.51 7.06 -0.71
C PHE A 51 23.13 6.55 0.60
N LEU A 52 23.51 5.28 0.68
CA LEU A 52 23.97 4.62 1.92
C LEU A 52 25.10 5.38 2.66
N PRO A 53 26.11 5.98 2.00
CA PRO A 53 27.11 6.80 2.69
C PRO A 53 26.53 7.98 3.47
N TRP A 54 25.37 8.53 3.07
CA TRP A 54 24.70 9.64 3.75
C TRP A 54 23.85 9.21 4.94
N TYR A 55 23.54 7.91 5.08
CA TYR A 55 22.64 7.38 6.09
C TYR A 55 22.97 7.83 7.52
N ALA A 56 21.98 8.45 8.17
CA ALA A 56 22.04 8.92 9.56
C ALA A 56 20.63 8.93 10.17
N SER A 57 20.51 9.33 11.44
CA SER A 57 19.19 9.48 12.08
C SER A 57 18.33 10.54 11.38
N VAL A 58 17.05 10.24 11.21
CA VAL A 58 16.03 11.17 10.69
C VAL A 58 15.55 12.08 11.84
N HIS A 59 15.40 13.38 11.58
CA HIS A 59 14.85 14.42 12.47
C HIS A 59 15.54 14.63 13.83
N ARG A 60 16.65 13.95 14.13
CA ARG A 60 17.28 13.96 15.47
C ARG A 60 18.71 14.47 15.52
N GLY A 61 19.31 14.82 14.37
CA GLY A 61 20.71 15.24 14.31
C GLY A 61 20.87 16.61 13.65
N ALA A 62 21.78 17.42 14.19
CA ALA A 62 22.15 18.72 13.61
C ALA A 62 23.23 18.61 12.51
N GLY A 63 23.92 17.46 12.39
CA GLY A 63 24.98 17.26 11.41
C GLY A 63 24.48 17.06 9.98
N ILE A 64 25.32 17.37 9.00
CA ILE A 64 24.96 17.37 7.57
C ILE A 64 24.32 16.07 7.08
N ARG A 65 24.82 14.91 7.51
CA ARG A 65 24.26 13.60 7.14
C ARG A 65 22.81 13.42 7.63
N SER A 66 22.51 13.89 8.84
CA SER A 66 21.15 13.83 9.41
C SER A 66 20.20 14.77 8.69
N GLN A 67 20.66 15.99 8.33
CA GLN A 67 19.86 16.93 7.55
C GLN A 67 19.54 16.37 6.16
N VAL A 68 20.54 15.85 5.44
CA VAL A 68 20.35 15.21 4.12
C VAL A 68 19.41 14.01 4.23
N THR A 69 19.58 13.16 5.24
CA THR A 69 18.72 11.99 5.43
C THR A 69 17.28 12.39 5.75
N SER A 70 17.08 13.42 6.57
CA SER A 70 15.74 13.94 6.88
C SER A 70 15.05 14.54 5.65
N ALA A 71 15.79 15.30 4.84
CA ALA A 71 15.28 15.87 3.60
C ALA A 71 14.85 14.77 2.60
N ARG A 72 15.67 13.73 2.42
CA ARG A 72 15.33 12.60 1.54
C ARG A 72 14.15 11.79 2.05
N TYR A 73 14.01 11.62 3.36
CA TYR A 73 12.87 10.93 3.96
C TYR A 73 11.54 11.68 3.72
N GLU A 74 11.52 12.99 3.91
CA GLU A 74 10.31 13.80 3.63
C GLU A 74 10.04 13.94 2.13
N GLU A 75 11.07 14.04 1.29
CA GLU A 75 10.93 14.00 -0.17
C GLU A 75 10.28 12.68 -0.62
N ALA A 76 10.73 11.53 -0.09
CA ALA A 76 10.13 10.24 -0.40
C ALA A 76 8.64 10.18 -0.02
N ARG A 77 8.24 10.87 1.06
CA ARG A 77 6.85 10.96 1.48
C ARG A 77 5.99 11.68 0.45
N ASP A 78 6.45 12.85 -0.01
CA ASP A 78 5.75 13.64 -1.02
C ASP A 78 5.71 12.93 -2.37
N VAL A 79 6.79 12.24 -2.74
CA VAL A 79 6.85 11.41 -3.95
C VAL A 79 5.79 10.31 -3.91
N LEU A 80 5.65 9.57 -2.80
CA LEU A 80 4.66 8.52 -2.68
C LEU A 80 3.21 9.04 -2.73
N VAL A 81 2.95 10.19 -2.10
CA VAL A 81 1.62 10.83 -2.17
C VAL A 81 1.28 11.21 -3.61
N ARG A 82 2.21 11.89 -4.31
CA ARG A 82 2.01 12.30 -5.71
C ARG A 82 1.93 11.11 -6.66
N PHE A 83 2.70 10.04 -6.39
CA PHE A 83 2.74 8.83 -7.21
C PHE A 83 1.37 8.16 -7.37
N VAL A 84 0.51 8.27 -6.35
CA VAL A 84 -0.87 7.75 -6.38
C VAL A 84 -1.92 8.83 -6.67
N GLY A 85 -1.53 10.01 -7.17
CA GLY A 85 -2.44 11.11 -7.48
C GLY A 85 -3.02 11.84 -6.25
N GLY A 86 -2.40 11.68 -5.08
CA GLY A 86 -2.74 12.43 -3.88
C GLY A 86 -2.07 13.80 -3.84
N ASP A 87 -2.56 14.66 -2.95
CA ASP A 87 -2.00 15.99 -2.68
C ASP A 87 -1.26 16.01 -1.34
N PRO A 88 0.06 16.28 -1.30
CA PRO A 88 0.85 16.36 -0.06
C PRO A 88 0.33 17.36 0.98
N ALA A 89 -0.44 18.37 0.59
CA ALA A 89 -1.06 19.31 1.53
C ALA A 89 -2.20 18.66 2.33
N THR A 90 -2.89 17.67 1.77
CA THR A 90 -4.08 17.03 2.37
C THR A 90 -3.84 15.57 2.75
N HIS A 91 -2.87 14.91 2.14
CA HIS A 91 -2.51 13.50 2.35
C HIS A 91 -1.12 13.36 2.97
N LEU A 92 -0.88 12.22 3.60
CA LEU A 92 0.40 11.83 4.18
C LEU A 92 0.67 10.37 3.82
N ALA A 93 1.89 10.08 3.34
CA ALA A 93 2.37 8.71 3.24
C ALA A 93 3.01 8.28 4.56
N LEU A 94 2.66 7.13 5.11
CA LEU A 94 3.39 6.45 6.19
C LEU A 94 4.23 5.32 5.60
N PHE A 95 5.31 4.93 6.30
CA PHE A 95 6.25 3.89 5.87
C PHE A 95 6.18 2.64 6.75
N PRO A 96 5.12 1.82 6.63
CA PRO A 96 5.09 0.49 7.24
C PRO A 96 6.08 -0.44 6.54
N ARG A 97 6.35 -1.62 7.12
CA ARG A 97 7.18 -2.67 6.52
C ARG A 97 6.57 -3.25 5.24
N ASN A 98 5.25 -3.31 5.16
CA ASN A 98 4.48 -3.86 4.04
C ASN A 98 3.00 -3.47 4.12
N THR A 99 2.22 -3.87 3.10
CA THR A 99 0.76 -3.67 3.03
C THR A 99 0.03 -4.26 4.25
N THR A 100 0.47 -5.42 4.76
CA THR A 100 -0.15 -6.04 5.95
C THR A 100 -0.04 -5.14 7.18
N GLU A 101 1.15 -4.59 7.46
CA GLU A 101 1.32 -3.66 8.58
C GLU A 101 0.57 -2.34 8.33
N ALA A 102 0.54 -1.85 7.10
CA ALA A 102 -0.23 -0.67 6.70
C ALA A 102 -1.72 -0.79 7.09
N LEU A 103 -2.35 -1.90 6.71
CA LEU A 103 -3.77 -2.15 6.95
C LEU A 103 -4.06 -2.43 8.43
N ASN A 104 -3.15 -3.10 9.15
CA ASN A 104 -3.27 -3.27 10.60
C ASN A 104 -3.17 -1.94 11.35
N LEU A 105 -2.21 -1.09 10.98
CA LEU A 105 -2.06 0.26 11.53
C LEU A 105 -3.35 1.05 11.33
N LEU A 106 -3.88 1.05 10.10
CA LEU A 106 -5.10 1.77 9.78
C LEU A 106 -6.32 1.24 10.56
N ALA A 107 -6.53 -0.08 10.58
CA ALA A 107 -7.65 -0.70 11.29
C ALA A 107 -7.62 -0.38 12.80
N TYR A 108 -6.43 -0.43 13.42
CA TYR A 108 -6.23 0.02 14.80
C TYR A 108 -6.55 1.51 14.95
N ARG A 109 -6.03 2.34 14.03
CA ARG A 109 -6.09 3.81 14.10
C ARG A 109 -7.51 4.37 13.99
N LEU A 110 -8.40 3.67 13.29
CA LEU A 110 -9.79 4.08 13.06
C LEU A 110 -10.69 3.94 14.31
N GLY A 111 -10.21 3.28 15.37
CA GLY A 111 -10.96 3.10 16.61
C GLY A 111 -12.31 2.42 16.38
N LEU A 112 -12.37 1.47 15.44
CA LEU A 112 -13.58 0.70 15.17
C LEU A 112 -13.95 -0.17 16.37
N THR A 113 -15.24 -0.40 16.55
CA THR A 113 -15.78 -1.30 17.57
C THR A 113 -16.69 -2.34 16.94
N LYS A 114 -17.08 -3.37 17.71
CA LYS A 114 -17.96 -4.44 17.23
C LYS A 114 -19.39 -4.01 16.92
N SER A 115 -19.75 -2.74 17.15
CA SER A 115 -20.99 -2.16 16.62
C SER A 115 -20.82 -1.53 15.23
N ASP A 116 -19.58 -1.31 14.78
CA ASP A 116 -19.28 -0.79 13.45
C ASP A 116 -19.29 -1.90 12.40
N VAL A 117 -19.61 -1.52 11.16
CA VAL A 117 -19.58 -2.41 10.00
C VAL A 117 -18.49 -1.97 9.02
N VAL A 118 -17.70 -2.94 8.57
CA VAL A 118 -16.82 -2.82 7.41
C VAL A 118 -17.38 -3.70 6.29
N VAL A 119 -17.63 -3.09 5.13
CA VAL A 119 -17.91 -3.84 3.90
C VAL A 119 -16.59 -4.31 3.30
N THR A 120 -16.54 -5.57 2.90
CA THR A 120 -15.38 -6.21 2.27
C THR A 120 -15.84 -7.23 1.24
N THR A 121 -14.94 -7.99 0.63
CA THR A 121 -15.27 -8.95 -0.45
C THR A 121 -14.63 -10.31 -0.22
N GLU A 122 -15.11 -11.35 -0.89
CA GLU A 122 -14.49 -12.68 -0.82
C GLU A 122 -13.14 -12.77 -1.58
N VAL A 123 -12.81 -11.77 -2.41
CA VAL A 123 -11.55 -11.72 -3.17
C VAL A 123 -10.37 -11.31 -2.30
N GLU A 124 -10.62 -10.74 -1.11
CA GLU A 124 -9.58 -10.10 -0.32
C GLU A 124 -8.47 -11.05 0.12
N HIS A 125 -7.23 -10.59 -0.05
CA HIS A 125 -6.11 -11.21 0.63
C HIS A 125 -6.30 -11.10 2.15
N HIS A 126 -5.83 -12.08 2.92
CA HIS A 126 -6.00 -12.09 4.39
C HIS A 126 -5.53 -10.80 5.09
N ALA A 127 -4.53 -10.13 4.53
CA ALA A 127 -4.04 -8.84 5.01
C ALA A 127 -5.11 -7.73 5.00
N ASN A 128 -6.05 -7.78 4.05
CA ASN A 128 -7.18 -6.86 3.92
C ASN A 128 -8.50 -7.44 4.43
N LEU A 129 -8.46 -8.50 5.25
CA LEU A 129 -9.64 -9.13 5.85
C LEU A 129 -9.52 -9.21 7.37
N LEU A 130 -8.44 -9.83 7.86
CA LEU A 130 -8.26 -10.15 9.28
C LEU A 130 -8.17 -8.91 10.20
N PRO A 131 -7.52 -7.79 9.83
CA PRO A 131 -7.46 -6.62 10.69
C PRO A 131 -8.85 -6.02 10.95
N TRP A 132 -9.70 -5.97 9.92
CA TRP A 132 -11.08 -5.46 10.03
C TRP A 132 -11.92 -6.37 10.91
N ALA A 133 -11.82 -7.69 10.69
CA ALA A 133 -12.52 -8.70 11.48
C ALA A 133 -12.17 -8.63 12.97
N ARG A 134 -11.01 -8.09 13.34
CA ARG A 134 -10.62 -7.91 14.75
C ARG A 134 -11.45 -6.82 15.44
N TYR A 135 -11.74 -5.72 14.75
CA TYR A 135 -12.31 -4.51 15.36
C TYR A 135 -13.78 -4.27 15.03
N ALA A 136 -14.29 -4.79 13.91
CA ALA A 136 -15.65 -4.53 13.42
C ALA A 136 -16.42 -5.82 13.10
N GLN A 137 -17.70 -5.66 12.72
CA GLN A 137 -18.45 -6.69 11.99
C GLN A 137 -18.13 -6.59 10.50
N LEU A 138 -18.02 -7.74 9.83
CA LEU A 138 -17.79 -7.77 8.39
C LEU A 138 -19.09 -8.01 7.64
N ARG A 139 -19.29 -7.24 6.58
CA ARG A 139 -20.32 -7.47 5.58
C ARG A 139 -19.61 -7.81 4.27
N THR A 140 -19.59 -9.08 3.92
CA THR A 140 -18.82 -9.59 2.78
C THR A 140 -19.67 -9.65 1.52
N VAL A 141 -19.18 -9.02 0.44
CA VAL A 141 -19.70 -9.15 -0.91
C VAL A 141 -19.19 -10.48 -1.49
N ALA A 142 -20.13 -11.36 -1.84
CA ALA A 142 -19.82 -12.65 -2.43
C ALA A 142 -19.31 -12.52 -3.87
N VAL A 143 -18.49 -13.47 -4.29
CA VAL A 143 -18.06 -13.58 -5.69
C VAL A 143 -18.92 -14.57 -6.47
N ASP A 144 -18.98 -14.36 -7.78
CA ASP A 144 -19.51 -15.33 -8.71
C ASP A 144 -18.51 -16.47 -8.99
N GLU A 145 -18.93 -17.41 -9.83
CA GLU A 145 -18.13 -18.55 -10.30
C GLU A 145 -16.86 -18.16 -11.07
N ARG A 146 -16.70 -16.89 -11.46
CA ARG A 146 -15.47 -16.35 -12.06
C ARG A 146 -14.53 -15.73 -11.03
N GLY A 147 -14.91 -15.73 -9.75
CA GLY A 147 -14.17 -15.08 -8.68
C GLY A 147 -14.24 -13.56 -8.77
N THR A 148 -15.35 -13.01 -9.29
CA THR A 148 -15.56 -11.57 -9.47
C THR A 148 -16.87 -11.11 -8.83
N PHE A 149 -17.05 -9.80 -8.68
CA PHE A 149 -18.32 -9.18 -8.27
C PHE A 149 -18.57 -7.91 -9.08
N ASP A 150 -19.81 -7.47 -9.14
CA ASP A 150 -20.17 -6.23 -9.81
C ASP A 150 -20.34 -5.06 -8.82
N VAL A 151 -20.45 -3.85 -9.38
CA VAL A 151 -20.65 -2.62 -8.60
C VAL A 151 -21.96 -2.67 -7.81
N ALA A 152 -23.02 -3.25 -8.38
CA ALA A 152 -24.34 -3.32 -7.77
C ALA A 152 -24.34 -4.16 -6.48
N ALA A 153 -23.56 -5.24 -6.43
CA ALA A 153 -23.38 -6.04 -5.22
C ALA A 153 -22.71 -5.24 -4.10
N VAL A 154 -21.73 -4.38 -4.44
CA VAL A 154 -21.10 -3.47 -3.48
C VAL A 154 -22.09 -2.40 -3.01
N GLU A 155 -22.86 -1.79 -3.92
CA GLU A 155 -23.89 -0.81 -3.58
C GLU A 155 -24.94 -1.40 -2.62
N ALA A 156 -25.44 -2.59 -2.93
CA ALA A 156 -26.40 -3.29 -2.08
C ALA A 156 -25.82 -3.59 -0.67
N ALA A 157 -24.53 -3.92 -0.58
CA ALA A 157 -23.87 -4.09 0.71
C ALA A 157 -23.70 -2.74 1.45
N LEU A 158 -23.43 -1.65 0.74
CA LEU A 158 -23.30 -0.31 1.33
C LEU A 158 -24.63 0.24 1.84
N ASP A 159 -25.75 -0.10 1.22
CA ASP A 159 -27.11 0.38 1.56
C ASP A 159 -27.75 -0.31 2.77
N GLN A 160 -27.18 -1.43 3.23
CA GLN A 160 -27.69 -2.16 4.38
C GLN A 160 -27.42 -1.43 5.71
N SER A 161 -28.38 -1.54 6.63
CA SER A 161 -28.25 -1.05 8.01
C SER A 161 -27.56 -2.07 8.94
N PRO A 162 -26.72 -1.61 9.89
CA PRO A 162 -26.28 -0.23 10.08
C PRO A 162 -25.35 0.22 8.94
N ARG A 163 -25.31 1.54 8.71
CA ARG A 163 -24.47 2.16 7.66
C ARG A 163 -23.00 1.79 7.90
N PRO A 164 -22.28 1.27 6.88
CA PRO A 164 -20.86 0.96 7.02
C PRO A 164 -20.04 2.20 7.32
N ARG A 165 -18.98 2.03 8.11
CA ARG A 165 -17.97 3.07 8.30
C ARG A 165 -16.86 2.99 7.27
N VAL A 166 -16.55 1.77 6.81
CA VAL A 166 -15.43 1.48 5.92
C VAL A 166 -15.89 0.54 4.80
N LEU A 167 -15.40 0.77 3.59
CA LEU A 167 -15.31 -0.19 2.51
C LEU A 167 -13.84 -0.55 2.32
N ALA A 168 -13.47 -1.79 2.63
CA ALA A 168 -12.11 -2.31 2.45
C ALA A 168 -12.09 -3.30 1.30
N ILE A 169 -11.39 -2.96 0.21
CA ILE A 169 -11.44 -3.68 -1.06
C ILE A 169 -10.07 -3.79 -1.72
N SER A 170 -9.81 -4.89 -2.44
CA SER A 170 -8.60 -5.06 -3.22
C SER A 170 -8.67 -4.25 -4.51
N GLY A 171 -7.58 -3.58 -4.88
CA GLY A 171 -7.45 -2.97 -6.19
C GLY A 171 -7.10 -3.97 -7.30
N GLY A 172 -6.74 -5.20 -6.93
CA GLY A 172 -6.48 -6.28 -7.88
C GLY A 172 -6.24 -7.62 -7.19
N SER A 173 -6.94 -8.66 -7.63
CA SER A 173 -6.79 -10.00 -7.07
C SER A 173 -5.37 -10.54 -7.32
N ASN A 174 -4.71 -11.00 -6.26
CA ASN A 174 -3.43 -11.70 -6.38
C ASN A 174 -3.58 -13.16 -6.86
N VAL A 175 -4.81 -13.63 -7.04
CA VAL A 175 -5.11 -15.00 -7.49
C VAL A 175 -5.55 -14.99 -8.95
N THR A 176 -6.56 -14.19 -9.29
CA THR A 176 -7.15 -14.18 -10.64
C THR A 176 -6.60 -13.07 -11.53
N GLY A 177 -5.91 -12.08 -10.96
CA GLY A 177 -5.50 -10.86 -11.67
C GLY A 177 -6.65 -9.91 -12.01
N TRP A 178 -7.87 -10.23 -11.59
CA TRP A 178 -9.05 -9.39 -11.84
C TRP A 178 -8.94 -8.04 -11.13
N LEU A 179 -9.37 -6.98 -11.81
CA LEU A 179 -9.40 -5.60 -11.31
C LEU A 179 -10.87 -5.16 -11.19
N PRO A 180 -11.37 -4.81 -9.99
CA PRO A 180 -12.71 -4.25 -9.85
C PRO A 180 -12.80 -2.83 -10.43
N ASP A 181 -14.00 -2.40 -10.79
CA ASP A 181 -14.26 -1.01 -11.19
C ASP A 181 -14.22 -0.07 -9.97
N LEU A 182 -13.01 0.23 -9.49
CA LEU A 182 -12.79 1.09 -8.34
C LEU A 182 -13.37 2.49 -8.52
N ARG A 183 -13.48 3.00 -9.75
CA ARG A 183 -14.05 4.33 -10.01
C ARG A 183 -15.53 4.34 -9.66
N ALA A 184 -16.27 3.36 -10.17
CA ALA A 184 -17.70 3.25 -9.89
C ALA A 184 -17.95 2.94 -8.40
N ILE A 185 -17.17 2.02 -7.84
CA ILE A 185 -17.27 1.63 -6.42
C ILE A 185 -16.94 2.80 -5.48
N GLY A 186 -15.86 3.53 -5.74
CA GLY A 186 -15.46 4.69 -4.94
C GLY A 186 -16.49 5.81 -5.01
N ALA A 187 -17.06 6.06 -6.19
CA ALA A 187 -18.17 7.01 -6.33
C ALA A 187 -19.40 6.60 -5.50
N ALA A 188 -19.79 5.31 -5.55
CA ALA A 188 -20.90 4.78 -4.78
C ALA A 188 -20.69 4.89 -3.25
N ALA A 189 -19.49 4.58 -2.76
CA ALA A 189 -19.14 4.71 -1.35
C ALA A 189 -19.09 6.18 -0.90
N ARG A 190 -18.56 7.08 -1.74
CA ARG A 190 -18.47 8.51 -1.43
C ARG A 190 -19.84 9.17 -1.32
N GLN A 191 -20.78 8.83 -2.20
CA GLN A 191 -22.18 9.29 -2.10
C GLN A 191 -22.83 8.89 -0.76
N ARG A 192 -22.37 7.77 -0.19
CA ARG A 192 -22.82 7.23 1.10
C ARG A 192 -21.90 7.63 2.24
N GLY A 193 -20.94 8.53 2.03
CA GLY A 193 -19.93 8.97 3.00
C GLY A 193 -19.30 7.80 3.78
N VAL A 194 -18.93 6.73 3.08
CA VAL A 194 -18.21 5.57 3.62
C VAL A 194 -16.73 5.74 3.26
N LEU A 195 -15.83 5.50 4.22
CA LEU A 195 -14.38 5.60 4.00
C LEU A 195 -13.92 4.46 3.09
N VAL A 196 -13.29 4.77 1.96
CA VAL A 196 -12.80 3.79 0.99
C VAL A 196 -11.33 3.48 1.23
N VAL A 197 -11.03 2.23 1.56
CA VAL A 197 -9.68 1.71 1.78
C VAL A 197 -9.37 0.68 0.71
N VAL A 198 -8.29 0.92 -0.05
CA VAL A 198 -7.84 0.02 -1.12
C VAL A 198 -6.55 -0.70 -0.74
N ASP A 199 -6.56 -2.03 -0.79
CA ASP A 199 -5.34 -2.82 -0.87
C ASP A 199 -4.78 -2.74 -2.31
N GLY A 200 -3.77 -1.90 -2.47
CA GLY A 200 -3.09 -1.64 -3.73
C GLY A 200 -1.92 -2.58 -4.02
N ALA A 201 -1.72 -3.66 -3.25
CA ALA A 201 -0.52 -4.51 -3.35
C ALA A 201 -0.31 -5.11 -4.75
N GLN A 202 -1.38 -5.39 -5.50
CA GLN A 202 -1.31 -5.78 -6.91
C GLN A 202 -1.75 -4.68 -7.87
N LEU A 203 -2.54 -3.69 -7.43
CA LEU A 203 -2.93 -2.60 -8.33
C LEU A 203 -1.74 -1.72 -8.69
N VAL A 204 -1.01 -1.26 -7.68
CA VAL A 204 0.02 -0.22 -7.79
C VAL A 204 1.22 -0.64 -8.65
N PRO A 205 1.73 -1.89 -8.58
CA PRO A 205 2.79 -2.33 -9.48
C PRO A 205 2.37 -2.41 -10.96
N HIS A 206 1.07 -2.60 -11.23
CA HIS A 206 0.57 -2.98 -12.56
C HIS A 206 -0.19 -1.86 -13.27
N ARG A 207 -0.66 -0.82 -12.58
CA ARG A 207 -1.47 0.27 -13.15
C ARG A 207 -1.08 1.62 -12.54
N PRO A 208 -1.10 2.71 -13.33
CA PRO A 208 -1.15 4.06 -12.77
C PRO A 208 -2.37 4.21 -11.86
N VAL A 209 -2.17 4.85 -10.70
CA VAL A 209 -3.23 5.07 -9.71
C VAL A 209 -3.42 6.57 -9.50
N ASP A 210 -4.68 7.00 -9.50
CA ASP A 210 -5.10 8.33 -9.07
C ASP A 210 -6.23 8.16 -8.04
N ILE A 211 -5.89 8.22 -6.76
CA ILE A 211 -6.83 8.00 -5.66
C ILE A 211 -7.95 9.05 -5.66
N THR A 212 -7.66 10.27 -6.10
CA THR A 212 -8.65 11.35 -6.18
C THR A 212 -9.68 11.04 -7.26
N ALA A 213 -9.21 10.64 -8.45
CA ALA A 213 -10.09 10.26 -9.56
C ALA A 213 -10.87 8.96 -9.30
N LEU A 214 -10.33 8.04 -8.50
CA LEU A 214 -10.98 6.79 -8.12
C LEU A 214 -11.96 6.95 -6.94
N GLY A 215 -11.92 8.06 -6.21
CA GLY A 215 -12.71 8.22 -4.99
C GLY A 215 -12.24 7.31 -3.86
N VAL A 216 -10.92 7.07 -3.79
CA VAL A 216 -10.26 6.26 -2.76
C VAL A 216 -9.70 7.19 -1.70
N ASP A 217 -10.04 6.97 -0.44
CA ASP A 217 -9.54 7.80 0.67
C ASP A 217 -8.17 7.31 1.15
N VAL A 218 -7.97 6.00 1.22
CA VAL A 218 -6.74 5.39 1.74
C VAL A 218 -6.28 4.28 0.81
N ILE A 219 -4.97 4.25 0.51
CA ILE A 219 -4.35 3.15 -0.25
C ILE A 219 -3.10 2.63 0.45
N ALA A 220 -2.96 1.31 0.49
CA ALA A 220 -1.80 0.61 1.04
C ALA A 220 -1.12 -0.25 -0.04
N PHE A 221 0.21 -0.29 -0.05
CA PHE A 221 0.95 -1.18 -0.97
C PHE A 221 2.36 -1.52 -0.45
N SER A 222 2.96 -2.56 -1.04
CA SER A 222 4.27 -3.10 -0.67
C SER A 222 5.32 -2.79 -1.73
N GLY A 223 6.46 -2.23 -1.34
CA GLY A 223 7.60 -1.94 -2.22
C GLY A 223 8.19 -3.18 -2.89
N HIS A 224 8.26 -4.30 -2.17
CA HIS A 224 8.83 -5.56 -2.69
C HIS A 224 8.02 -6.19 -3.83
N LYS A 225 6.81 -5.69 -4.13
CA LYS A 225 6.01 -6.07 -5.31
C LYS A 225 6.15 -5.08 -6.47
N MET A 226 6.86 -3.97 -6.26
CA MET A 226 7.09 -2.90 -7.23
C MET A 226 8.59 -2.61 -7.40
N TYR A 227 9.38 -3.67 -7.43
CA TYR A 227 10.81 -3.66 -7.75
C TYR A 227 11.70 -2.93 -6.74
N ALA A 228 11.19 -2.66 -5.53
CA ALA A 228 12.00 -2.12 -4.44
C ALA A 228 12.58 -3.25 -3.58
N PRO A 229 13.90 -3.27 -3.33
CA PRO A 229 14.49 -4.19 -2.37
C PRO A 229 14.18 -3.75 -0.93
N PHE A 230 14.31 -4.68 0.00
CA PHE A 230 14.13 -4.48 1.44
C PHE A 230 12.68 -4.14 1.86
N GLY A 231 12.39 -4.30 3.15
CA GLY A 231 11.05 -4.10 3.69
C GLY A 231 10.66 -2.63 3.76
N ALA A 232 9.98 -2.13 2.73
CA ALA A 232 9.34 -0.82 2.71
C ALA A 232 7.96 -0.95 2.06
N GLY A 233 6.92 -0.50 2.75
CA GLY A 233 5.57 -0.33 2.23
C GLY A 233 5.14 1.12 2.33
N ALA A 234 3.94 1.41 1.84
CA ALA A 234 3.33 2.72 1.91
C ALA A 234 1.88 2.62 2.36
N LEU A 235 1.46 3.57 3.19
CA LEU A 235 0.05 3.85 3.49
C LEU A 235 -0.19 5.33 3.21
N ILE A 236 -0.95 5.65 2.17
CA ILE A 236 -1.30 7.03 1.84
C ILE A 236 -2.71 7.27 2.36
N ALA A 237 -2.88 8.23 3.25
CA ALA A 237 -4.16 8.55 3.88
C ALA A 237 -4.31 10.07 4.08
N PRO A 238 -5.54 10.58 4.29
CA PRO A 238 -5.76 11.98 4.60
C PRO A 238 -5.09 12.36 5.92
N ARG A 239 -4.42 13.51 5.98
CA ARG A 239 -3.77 14.02 7.20
C ARG A 239 -4.74 14.10 8.38
N ALA A 240 -5.97 14.52 8.12
CA ALA A 240 -7.02 14.62 9.14
C ALA A 240 -7.35 13.27 9.79
N LEU A 241 -7.27 12.16 9.03
CA LEU A 241 -7.49 10.80 9.55
C LEU A 241 -6.39 10.38 10.53
N LEU A 242 -5.17 10.90 10.34
CA LEU A 242 -3.98 10.54 11.11
C LEU A 242 -3.71 11.51 12.27
N ALA A 243 -4.40 12.65 12.35
CA ALA A 243 -4.09 13.73 13.30
C ALA A 243 -4.40 13.42 14.77
N THR A 244 -5.44 12.63 15.07
CA THR A 244 -5.95 12.43 16.45
C THR A 244 -6.17 10.96 16.81
N GLY A 245 -5.54 10.43 17.86
CA GLY A 245 -5.73 9.05 18.33
C GLY A 245 -4.43 8.42 18.80
N GLU A 246 -4.50 7.21 19.36
CA GLU A 246 -3.33 6.54 19.92
C GLU A 246 -2.35 6.05 18.84
N PRO A 247 -1.03 6.17 19.06
CA PRO A 247 -0.03 5.57 18.18
C PRO A 247 -0.15 4.05 18.13
N PHE A 248 -0.04 3.47 16.94
CA PHE A 248 -0.01 2.01 16.76
C PHE A 248 1.19 1.34 17.47
N LEU A 249 2.35 2.01 17.45
CA LEU A 249 3.54 1.62 18.19
C LEU A 249 3.99 2.81 19.04
N VAL A 250 4.05 2.62 20.36
CA VAL A 250 4.53 3.63 21.31
C VAL A 250 6.04 3.44 21.51
N GLY A 251 6.83 4.49 21.26
CA GLY A 251 8.28 4.45 21.36
C GLY A 251 8.95 5.75 20.92
N GLY A 252 10.28 5.73 20.80
CA GLY A 252 11.05 6.92 20.43
C GLY A 252 10.64 7.47 19.06
N GLY A 253 10.17 8.72 19.02
CA GLY A 253 9.65 9.39 17.82
C GLY A 253 8.14 9.58 17.82
N ALA A 254 7.42 8.86 18.69
CA ALA A 254 6.01 9.08 18.99
C ALA A 254 5.85 9.91 20.28
N VAL A 255 6.63 10.98 20.41
CA VAL A 255 6.69 11.85 21.61
C VAL A 255 6.45 13.28 21.16
N GLN A 256 5.43 13.94 21.71
CA GLN A 256 5.10 15.33 21.38
C GLN A 256 5.90 16.32 22.25
N ALA A 257 6.35 15.88 23.43
CA ALA A 257 7.28 16.59 24.31
C ALA A 257 7.99 15.58 25.23
N VAL A 258 9.22 15.90 25.64
CA VAL A 258 9.89 15.32 26.82
C VAL A 258 9.92 16.42 27.88
#